data_AF-E1ZY55-F1
#
_entry.id   AF-E1ZY55-F1
#
_cell.length_a   1.000
_cell.length_b   1.000
_cell.length_c   1.000
_cell.angle_alpha   90.00
_cell.angle_beta   90.00
_cell.angle_gamma   90.00
#
_symmetry.space_group_name_H-M   'P 1'
#
loop_
_entity.id
_entity.type
_entity.pdbx_description
1 polymer ?
#
loop_
_entity_poly.entity_id
_entity_poly.type
_entity_poly.pdbx_seq_one_letter_code
_entity_poly.pdbx_strand_id
1 'polypeptide(L)'
;MSTMEGSLSKWTNVVNGWQYRWFVLDDNAGLLSYYTSKEKMMRGARRGCVRLRGAIIGIDDEDDSTFTITTTSCKDDPKTFHFQTRNGEERERWVRALEDTILRHSHTRWDPKKAPPKQDFDRKVAEADVYLQLLIDQIKLIENKQNTAETEEEQEKYSTILSQANAMLNSIKHTIVQLQIAKNTAIPVNGIYRGPSNSIHVSPQLPHVAAGTPEATVQTGIELGSECVEPRVPILSNVVDRDLPVPQFSYSSSDEDDDYFDAADEIQTPIVQNHITLQV
;
A
#
# COMPACT_ATOMS: atom_id res chain seq x y z
N MET A 1 -3.28 12.93 14.52
CA MET A 1 -2.47 12.45 13.38
C MET A 1 -2.71 13.42 12.24
N SER A 2 -1.65 14.02 11.71
CA SER A 2 -1.74 15.12 10.76
C SER A 2 -1.87 14.56 9.34
N THR A 3 -3.08 14.56 8.78
CA THR A 3 -3.30 14.25 7.37
C THR A 3 -2.65 15.35 6.53
N MET A 4 -1.66 15.01 5.71
CA MET A 4 -1.05 15.99 4.81
C MET A 4 -2.03 16.33 3.69
N GLU A 5 -2.45 17.59 3.61
CA GLU A 5 -3.33 18.10 2.56
C GLU A 5 -2.83 19.45 2.04
N GLY A 6 -3.14 19.76 0.78
CA GLY A 6 -2.75 21.04 0.19
C GLY A 6 -2.93 21.09 -1.32
N SER A 7 -2.67 22.26 -1.91
CA SER A 7 -2.71 22.49 -3.35
C SER A 7 -1.40 22.09 -4.00
N LEU A 8 -1.45 21.32 -5.08
CA LEU A 8 -0.32 21.05 -5.96
C LEU A 8 -0.73 21.29 -7.41
N SER A 9 0.22 21.71 -8.23
CA SER A 9 0.07 21.70 -9.69
C SER A 9 0.40 20.32 -10.20
N LYS A 10 -0.52 19.71 -10.95
CA LYS A 10 -0.34 18.39 -11.55
C LYS A 10 -0.36 18.51 -13.07
N TRP A 11 0.58 17.89 -13.75
CA TRP A 11 0.51 17.76 -15.21
C TRP A 11 -0.63 16.83 -15.62
N THR A 12 -1.47 17.28 -16.56
CA THR A 12 -2.65 16.54 -17.04
C THR A 12 -2.41 15.94 -18.41
N ASN A 13 -2.33 16.75 -19.45
CA ASN A 13 -2.02 16.37 -20.82
C ASN A 13 -1.39 17.56 -21.58
N VAL A 14 -1.02 17.37 -22.84
CA VAL A 14 -0.40 18.43 -23.67
C VAL A 14 -1.35 19.62 -23.91
N VAL A 15 -2.66 19.39 -23.85
CA VAL A 15 -3.69 20.41 -24.12
C VAL A 15 -3.92 21.30 -22.89
N ASN A 16 -4.14 20.70 -21.74
CA ASN A 16 -4.50 21.35 -20.47
C ASN A 16 -3.29 21.65 -19.59
N GLY A 17 -2.14 21.02 -19.85
CA GLY A 17 -0.87 21.27 -19.16
C GLY A 17 -0.93 21.07 -17.64
N TRP A 18 -0.30 21.99 -16.91
CA TRP A 18 -0.29 22.04 -15.45
C TRP A 18 -1.62 22.57 -14.90
N GLN A 19 -2.25 21.80 -14.00
CA GLN A 19 -3.53 22.15 -13.39
C GLN A 19 -3.41 22.14 -11.87
N TYR A 20 -3.93 23.18 -11.22
CA TYR A 20 -4.06 23.21 -9.77
C TYR A 20 -5.12 22.19 -9.32
N ARG A 21 -4.72 21.35 -8.38
CA ARG A 21 -5.59 20.34 -7.77
C ARG A 21 -5.37 20.31 -6.25
N TRP A 22 -6.42 19.96 -5.52
CA TRP A 22 -6.33 19.77 -4.07
C TRP A 22 -5.98 18.32 -3.78
N PHE A 23 -4.94 18.08 -3.00
CA PHE A 23 -4.43 16.76 -2.66
C PHE A 23 -4.62 16.46 -1.18
N VAL A 24 -4.90 15.19 -0.90
CA VAL A 24 -5.00 14.64 0.46
C VAL A 24 -4.24 13.32 0.48
N LEU A 25 -3.24 13.26 1.35
CA LEU A 25 -2.49 12.07 1.65
C LEU A 25 -3.17 11.29 2.78
N ASP A 26 -3.47 10.03 2.51
CA ASP A 26 -3.93 9.07 3.51
C ASP A 26 -2.80 8.10 3.84
N ASP A 27 -2.12 8.35 4.96
CA ASP A 27 -1.00 7.55 5.45
C ASP A 27 -1.41 6.12 5.83
N ASN A 28 -2.68 5.92 6.24
CA ASN A 28 -3.17 4.62 6.66
C ASN A 28 -3.53 3.75 5.45
N ALA A 29 -4.10 4.35 4.40
CA ALA A 29 -4.47 3.65 3.17
C ALA A 29 -3.31 3.54 2.17
N GLY A 30 -2.28 4.38 2.30
CA GLY A 30 -1.19 4.46 1.32
C GLY A 30 -1.66 5.03 -0.02
N LEU A 31 -2.57 6.01 0.04
CA LEU A 31 -3.19 6.64 -1.12
C LEU A 31 -2.98 8.15 -1.08
N LEU A 32 -2.63 8.72 -2.23
CA LEU A 32 -2.67 10.15 -2.47
C LEU A 32 -3.89 10.47 -3.34
N SER A 33 -4.95 10.98 -2.74
CA SER A 33 -6.19 11.34 -3.44
C SER A 33 -6.15 12.79 -3.91
N TYR A 34 -6.76 13.07 -5.07
CA TYR A 34 -6.84 14.44 -5.59
C TYR A 34 -8.23 14.82 -6.06
N TYR A 35 -8.50 16.12 -6.01
CA TYR A 35 -9.78 16.75 -6.26
C TYR A 35 -9.57 18.00 -7.14
N THR A 36 -10.60 18.38 -7.92
CA THR A 36 -10.54 19.59 -8.74
C THR A 36 -10.47 20.87 -7.90
N SER A 37 -11.02 20.84 -6.69
CA SER A 37 -10.91 21.93 -5.70
C SER A 37 -11.08 21.41 -4.27
N LYS A 38 -10.73 22.25 -3.28
CA LYS A 38 -10.99 21.96 -1.85
C LYS A 38 -12.49 21.81 -1.56
N GLU A 39 -13.35 22.55 -2.25
CA GLU A 39 -14.80 22.44 -2.11
C GLU A 39 -15.30 21.06 -2.58
N LYS A 40 -14.82 20.59 -3.73
CA LYS A 40 -15.17 19.25 -4.27
C LYS A 40 -14.69 18.14 -3.34
N MET A 41 -13.56 18.32 -2.66
CA MET A 41 -13.12 17.42 -1.58
C MET A 41 -14.12 17.39 -0.41
N MET A 42 -14.58 18.54 0.08
CA MET A 42 -15.56 18.59 1.18
C MET A 42 -16.89 17.92 0.82
N ARG A 43 -17.25 17.95 -0.48
CA ARG A 43 -18.42 17.25 -1.05
C ARG A 43 -18.15 15.76 -1.36
N GLY A 44 -16.93 15.27 -1.14
CA GLY A 44 -16.54 13.87 -1.39
C GLY A 44 -16.34 13.49 -2.87
N ALA A 45 -16.33 14.47 -3.78
CA ALA A 45 -16.22 14.24 -5.23
C ALA A 45 -14.76 13.98 -5.65
N ARG A 46 -14.23 12.80 -5.31
CA ARG A 46 -12.84 12.40 -5.60
C ARG A 46 -12.62 12.23 -7.11
N ARG A 47 -11.66 12.99 -7.65
CA ARG A 47 -11.31 12.97 -9.07
C ARG A 47 -10.43 11.77 -9.44
N GLY A 48 -9.50 11.42 -8.55
CA GLY A 48 -8.62 10.28 -8.73
C GLY A 48 -7.74 10.04 -7.51
N CYS A 49 -6.92 9.00 -7.59
CA CYS A 49 -5.95 8.68 -6.56
C CYS A 49 -4.71 8.00 -7.13
N VAL A 50 -3.58 8.22 -6.47
CA VAL A 50 -2.30 7.55 -6.73
C VAL A 50 -2.03 6.58 -5.59
N ARG A 51 -1.80 5.31 -5.93
CA ARG A 51 -1.38 4.29 -4.98
C ARG A 51 0.11 4.42 -4.70
N LEU A 52 0.47 4.61 -3.44
CA LEU A 52 1.84 4.85 -3.01
C LEU A 52 2.61 3.56 -2.69
N ARG A 53 1.92 2.43 -2.52
CA ARG A 53 2.60 1.15 -2.30
C ARG A 53 3.50 0.80 -3.48
N GLY A 54 4.82 0.75 -3.24
CA GLY A 54 5.83 0.49 -4.26
C GLY A 54 6.05 1.65 -5.23
N ALA A 55 5.47 2.83 -4.98
CA ALA A 55 5.76 4.00 -5.80
C ALA A 55 7.20 4.49 -5.56
N ILE A 56 7.77 5.11 -6.58
CA ILE A 56 9.11 5.71 -6.54
C ILE A 56 8.96 7.21 -6.73
N ILE A 57 9.59 8.00 -5.88
CA ILE A 57 9.64 9.46 -6.02
C ILE A 57 10.91 9.84 -6.78
N GLY A 58 10.77 10.68 -7.80
CA GLY A 58 11.88 11.28 -8.52
C GLY A 58 11.95 12.78 -8.25
N ILE A 59 13.12 13.26 -7.86
CA ILE A 59 13.41 14.68 -7.64
C ILE A 59 14.40 15.10 -8.74
N ASP A 60 14.18 16.28 -9.32
CA ASP A 60 15.11 16.89 -10.25
C ASP A 60 16.02 17.88 -9.49
N ASP A 61 17.33 17.82 -9.76
CA ASP A 61 18.32 18.70 -9.13
C ASP A 61 18.33 20.11 -9.78
N GLU A 62 17.73 20.26 -10.98
CA GLU A 62 17.69 21.55 -11.70
C GLU A 62 16.53 22.46 -11.24
N ASP A 63 15.44 21.90 -10.71
CA ASP A 63 14.24 22.65 -10.29
C ASP A 63 13.81 22.28 -8.87
N ASP A 64 13.88 23.28 -7.99
CA ASP A 64 13.53 23.15 -6.58
C ASP A 64 12.04 22.97 -6.30
N SER A 65 11.16 23.11 -7.30
CA SER A 65 9.71 23.08 -7.12
C SER A 65 9.03 21.83 -7.66
N THR A 66 9.72 20.99 -8.43
CA THR A 66 9.11 19.83 -9.10
C THR A 66 9.52 18.50 -8.49
N PHE A 67 8.62 17.53 -8.58
CA PHE A 67 8.88 16.14 -8.25
C PHE A 67 7.94 15.23 -9.05
N THR A 68 8.28 13.95 -9.11
CA THR A 68 7.49 12.94 -9.80
C THR A 68 7.16 11.78 -8.88
N ILE A 69 6.03 11.12 -9.13
CA ILE A 69 5.68 9.85 -8.50
C ILE A 69 5.46 8.83 -9.60
N THR A 70 6.25 7.77 -9.61
CA THR A 70 6.11 6.66 -10.55
C THR A 70 5.53 5.45 -9.82
N THR A 71 4.30 5.05 -10.17
CA THR A 71 3.67 3.86 -9.60
C THR A 71 4.22 2.60 -10.29
N THR A 72 4.76 1.66 -9.52
CA THR A 72 5.18 0.34 -10.02
C THR A 72 4.04 -0.66 -9.83
N SER A 73 3.14 -0.78 -10.81
CA SER A 73 2.14 -1.85 -10.81
C SER A 73 2.78 -3.13 -11.35
N CYS A 74 2.54 -4.28 -10.72
CA CYS A 74 3.00 -5.57 -11.24
C CYS A 74 2.15 -6.08 -12.42
N LYS A 75 1.02 -5.43 -12.69
CA LYS A 75 0.07 -5.82 -13.75
C LYS A 75 0.00 -4.82 -14.90
N ASP A 76 0.45 -3.59 -14.68
CA ASP A 76 0.31 -2.49 -15.63
C ASP A 76 1.66 -1.80 -15.82
N ASP A 77 1.82 -1.14 -16.96
CA ASP A 77 2.99 -0.30 -17.22
C ASP A 77 3.18 0.75 -16.13
N PRO A 78 4.44 1.07 -15.76
CA PRO A 78 4.71 2.09 -14.77
C PRO A 78 4.12 3.44 -15.21
N LYS A 79 3.35 4.07 -14.32
CA LYS A 79 2.72 5.36 -14.58
C LYS A 79 3.40 6.44 -13.77
N THR A 80 3.93 7.44 -14.46
CA THR A 80 4.58 8.61 -13.85
C THR A 80 3.62 9.80 -13.79
N PHE A 81 3.54 10.41 -12.62
CA PHE A 81 2.79 11.62 -12.35
C PHE A 81 3.76 12.76 -12.03
N HIS A 82 3.62 13.88 -12.72
CA HIS A 82 4.44 15.07 -12.50
C HIS A 82 3.70 16.08 -11.62
N PHE A 83 4.41 16.61 -10.63
CA PHE A 83 3.90 17.57 -9.66
C PHE A 83 4.83 18.77 -9.54
N GLN A 84 4.24 19.92 -9.26
CA GLN A 84 4.93 21.16 -8.97
C GLN A 84 4.31 21.80 -7.71
N THR A 85 5.17 22.22 -6.79
CA THR A 85 4.84 22.94 -5.56
C THR A 85 5.03 24.44 -5.73
N ARG A 86 4.68 25.23 -4.71
CA ARG A 86 4.89 26.69 -4.75
C ARG A 86 6.35 27.07 -4.51
N ASN A 87 7.09 26.25 -3.77
CA ASN A 87 8.50 26.46 -3.44
C ASN A 87 9.17 25.14 -2.96
N GLY A 88 10.49 25.19 -2.80
CA GLY A 88 11.29 24.04 -2.37
C GLY A 88 10.95 23.51 -0.97
N GLU A 89 10.57 24.38 -0.03
CA GLU A 89 10.15 23.95 1.31
C GLU A 89 8.86 23.11 1.26
N GLU A 90 7.90 23.51 0.42
CA GLU A 90 6.67 22.76 0.21
C GLU A 90 6.94 21.45 -0.52
N ARG A 91 7.83 21.45 -1.53
CA ARG A 91 8.30 20.22 -2.20
C ARG A 91 8.84 19.25 -1.15
N GLU A 92 9.75 19.70 -0.32
CA GLU A 92 10.41 18.87 0.68
C GLU A 92 9.41 18.32 1.72
N ARG A 93 8.42 19.13 2.12
CA ARG A 93 7.35 18.68 3.00
C ARG A 93 6.51 17.57 2.37
N TRP A 94 6.13 17.73 1.10
CA TRP A 94 5.33 16.74 0.37
C TRP A 94 6.12 15.46 0.13
N VAL A 95 7.33 15.58 -0.37
CA VAL A 95 8.23 14.45 -0.64
C VAL A 95 8.45 13.65 0.64
N ARG A 96 8.84 14.28 1.76
CA ARG A 96 9.06 13.56 3.02
C ARG A 96 7.85 12.77 3.48
N ALA A 97 6.65 13.37 3.46
CA ALA A 97 5.44 12.68 3.88
C ALA A 97 5.08 11.52 2.95
N LEU A 98 5.28 11.71 1.64
CA LEU A 98 5.05 10.66 0.64
C LEU A 98 6.05 9.52 0.79
N GLU A 99 7.34 9.78 0.95
CA GLU A 99 8.38 8.75 1.16
C GLU A 99 8.10 7.93 2.41
N ASP A 100 7.76 8.60 3.51
CA ASP A 100 7.44 7.99 4.79
C ASP A 100 6.21 7.06 4.66
N THR A 101 5.18 7.50 3.92
CA THR A 101 4.01 6.66 3.62
C THR A 101 4.32 5.52 2.65
N ILE A 102 5.13 5.75 1.62
CA ILE A 102 5.61 4.69 0.72
C ILE A 102 6.36 3.64 1.53
N LEU A 103 7.28 4.03 2.41
CA LEU A 103 8.09 3.13 3.23
C LEU A 103 7.22 2.30 4.19
N ARG A 104 6.26 2.94 4.88
CA ARG A 104 5.28 2.23 5.72
C ARG A 104 4.53 1.14 4.96
N HIS A 105 4.19 1.39 3.70
CA HIS A 105 3.41 0.48 2.85
C HIS A 105 4.27 -0.41 1.94
N SER A 106 5.58 -0.16 1.84
CA SER A 106 6.54 -0.96 1.07
C SER A 106 6.89 -2.25 1.78
N HIS A 107 6.86 -2.24 3.12
CA HIS A 107 6.78 -3.45 3.90
C HIS A 107 5.50 -4.17 3.49
N THR A 108 5.66 -5.16 2.61
CA THR A 108 4.68 -6.21 2.37
C THR A 108 4.17 -6.59 3.74
N ARG A 109 2.93 -6.22 4.09
CA ARG A 109 2.28 -6.80 5.28
C ARG A 109 2.51 -8.28 5.13
N TRP A 110 3.32 -8.85 6.01
CA TRP A 110 3.58 -10.28 6.05
C TRP A 110 2.19 -10.92 6.07
N ASP A 111 1.81 -11.52 4.96
CA ASP A 111 0.56 -12.25 4.86
C ASP A 111 0.90 -13.65 5.33
N PRO A 112 0.49 -14.07 6.54
CA PRO A 112 0.83 -15.40 7.05
C PRO A 112 0.29 -16.52 6.16
N LYS A 113 -0.64 -16.20 5.22
CA LYS A 113 -1.21 -17.14 4.25
C LYS A 113 -0.43 -17.20 2.94
N LYS A 114 0.45 -16.24 2.65
CA LYS A 114 1.38 -16.29 1.51
C LYS A 114 2.75 -16.68 2.03
N ALA A 115 3.11 -17.95 1.80
CA ALA A 115 4.46 -18.41 2.04
C ALA A 115 5.45 -17.47 1.31
N PRO A 116 6.52 -17.01 1.97
CA PRO A 116 7.54 -16.20 1.29
C PRO A 116 8.10 -17.00 0.12
N PRO A 117 8.37 -16.35 -1.03
CA PRO A 117 9.08 -17.00 -2.11
C PRO A 117 10.36 -17.63 -1.59
N LYS A 118 10.63 -18.91 -1.90
CA LYS A 118 11.89 -19.59 -1.50
C LYS A 118 13.13 -18.77 -1.87
N GLN A 119 13.03 -18.09 -3.03
CA GLN A 119 14.03 -17.19 -3.58
C GLN A 119 14.40 -16.03 -2.65
N ASP A 120 13.49 -15.56 -1.80
CA ASP A 120 13.78 -14.47 -0.85
C ASP A 120 14.65 -14.95 0.31
N PHE A 121 14.44 -16.17 0.81
CA PHE A 121 15.31 -16.75 1.84
C PHE A 121 16.70 -17.04 1.30
N ASP A 122 16.80 -17.68 0.12
CA ASP A 122 18.09 -17.98 -0.50
C ASP A 122 18.89 -16.70 -0.81
N ARG A 123 18.22 -15.67 -1.33
CA ARG A 123 18.80 -14.35 -1.55
C ARG A 123 19.28 -13.71 -0.25
N LYS A 124 18.47 -13.75 0.80
CA LYS A 124 18.82 -13.14 2.10
C LYS A 124 19.93 -13.87 2.84
N VAL A 125 20.00 -15.20 2.72
CA VAL A 125 21.12 -15.99 3.23
C VAL A 125 22.40 -15.63 2.46
N ALA A 126 22.35 -15.62 1.13
CA ALA A 126 23.51 -15.25 0.32
C ALA A 126 23.99 -13.80 0.58
N GLU A 127 23.06 -12.86 0.77
CA GLU A 127 23.37 -11.46 1.14
C GLU A 127 24.06 -11.38 2.51
N ALA A 128 23.53 -12.10 3.51
CA ALA A 128 24.13 -12.17 4.83
C ALA A 128 25.51 -12.85 4.83
N ASP A 129 25.72 -13.87 3.98
CA ASP A 129 27.00 -14.53 3.79
C ASP A 129 28.04 -13.57 3.16
N VAL A 130 27.63 -12.74 2.20
CA VAL A 130 28.50 -11.70 1.62
C VAL A 130 28.88 -10.66 2.68
N TYR A 131 27.94 -10.20 3.50
CA TYR A 131 28.24 -9.26 4.59
C TYR A 131 29.15 -9.89 5.66
N LEU A 132 28.94 -11.17 5.98
CA LEU A 132 29.81 -11.90 6.89
C LEU A 132 31.24 -11.95 6.36
N GLN A 133 31.42 -12.24 5.07
CA GLN A 133 32.73 -12.31 4.44
C GLN A 133 33.44 -10.95 4.45
N LEU A 134 32.73 -9.88 4.09
CA LEU A 134 33.28 -8.53 4.12
C LEU A 134 33.74 -8.13 5.54
N LEU A 135 32.95 -8.48 6.56
CA LEU A 135 33.32 -8.19 7.95
C LEU A 135 34.55 -8.99 8.40
N ILE A 136 34.66 -10.27 8.00
CA ILE A 136 35.86 -11.09 8.26
C ILE A 136 37.09 -10.43 7.65
N ASP A 137 36.99 -9.95 6.41
CA ASP A 137 38.12 -9.33 5.72
C ASP A 137 38.50 -7.99 6.36
N GLN A 138 37.52 -7.20 6.80
CA GLN A 138 37.77 -5.99 7.60
C GLN A 138 38.45 -6.29 8.94
N ILE A 139 38.00 -7.33 9.66
CA ILE A 139 38.62 -7.76 10.92
C ILE A 139 40.09 -8.13 10.69
N LYS A 140 40.39 -8.95 9.67
CA LYS A 140 41.78 -9.33 9.32
C LYS A 140 42.66 -8.11 9.00
N LEU A 141 42.12 -7.13 8.28
CA LEU A 141 42.85 -5.89 7.99
C LEU A 141 43.17 -5.10 9.26
N ILE A 142 42.24 -5.06 10.22
CA ILE A 142 42.44 -4.38 11.49
C ILE A 142 43.42 -5.15 12.37
N GLU A 143 43.36 -6.48 12.41
CA GLU A 143 44.34 -7.34 13.11
C GLU A 143 45.77 -7.12 12.58
N ASN A 144 45.93 -7.04 11.25
CA ASN A 144 47.22 -6.75 10.64
C ASN A 144 47.74 -5.35 10.99
N LYS A 145 46.85 -4.35 11.05
CA LYS A 145 47.20 -2.99 11.47
C LYS A 145 47.56 -2.92 12.96
N GLN A 146 46.88 -3.68 13.82
CA GLN A 146 47.22 -3.80 15.23
C GLN A 146 48.64 -4.35 15.41
N ASN A 147 49.02 -5.35 14.62
CA ASN A 147 50.36 -5.94 14.66
C ASN A 147 51.47 -4.98 14.19
N THR A 148 51.12 -3.95 13.42
CA THR A 148 52.06 -2.94 12.91
C THR A 148 52.05 -1.66 13.76
N ALA A 149 51.20 -1.59 14.80
CA ALA A 149 51.08 -0.42 15.65
C ALA A 149 52.26 -0.30 16.62
N GLU A 150 52.94 0.85 16.59
CA GLU A 150 54.14 1.12 17.38
C GLU A 150 53.81 1.73 18.75
N THR A 151 52.61 2.31 18.91
CA THR A 151 52.18 2.99 20.15
C THR A 151 51.15 2.18 20.92
N GLU A 152 51.24 2.20 22.26
CA GLU A 152 50.27 1.54 23.15
C GLU A 152 48.85 2.11 22.95
N GLU A 153 48.72 3.40 22.68
CA GLU A 153 47.42 4.06 22.43
C GLU A 153 46.74 3.54 21.15
N GLU A 154 47.51 3.29 20.08
CA GLU A 154 46.99 2.70 18.85
C GLU A 154 46.59 1.24 19.06
N GLN A 155 47.38 0.47 19.80
CA GLN A 155 47.08 -0.92 20.12
C GLN A 155 45.78 -1.06 20.92
N GLU A 156 45.53 -0.17 21.88
CA GLU A 156 44.28 -0.14 22.66
C GLU A 156 43.06 0.20 21.80
N LYS A 157 43.20 1.18 20.88
CA LYS A 157 42.16 1.54 19.91
C LYS A 157 41.81 0.36 19.00
N TYR A 158 42.81 -0.30 18.42
CA TYR A 158 42.58 -1.47 17.57
C TYR A 158 41.96 -2.64 18.35
N SER A 159 42.37 -2.86 19.60
CA SER A 159 41.79 -3.88 20.48
C SER A 159 40.30 -3.65 20.73
N THR A 160 39.92 -2.40 21.01
CA THR A 160 38.51 -2.02 21.24
C THR A 160 37.67 -2.22 19.98
N ILE A 161 38.18 -1.79 18.83
CA ILE A 161 37.50 -1.94 17.53
C ILE A 161 37.34 -3.43 17.18
N LEU A 162 38.37 -4.25 17.37
CA LEU A 162 38.32 -5.69 17.11
C LEU A 162 37.30 -6.39 18.01
N SER A 163 37.22 -6.01 19.29
CA SER A 163 36.21 -6.56 20.20
C SER A 163 34.78 -6.29 19.70
N GLN A 164 34.49 -5.06 19.28
CA GLN A 164 33.19 -4.68 18.73
C GLN A 164 32.90 -5.37 17.39
N ALA A 165 33.88 -5.42 16.48
CA ALA A 165 33.75 -6.08 15.19
C ALA A 165 33.49 -7.59 15.35
N ASN A 166 34.15 -8.25 16.30
CA ASN A 166 33.91 -9.66 16.63
C ASN A 166 32.52 -9.89 17.24
N ALA A 167 32.01 -8.96 18.05
CA ALA A 167 30.63 -9.03 18.55
C ALA A 167 29.62 -8.91 17.40
N MET A 168 29.86 -8.00 16.45
CA MET A 168 29.05 -7.87 15.24
C MET A 168 29.12 -9.13 14.37
N LEU A 169 30.31 -9.73 14.22
CA LEU A 169 30.51 -10.99 13.50
C LEU A 169 29.67 -12.12 14.08
N ASN A 170 29.65 -12.27 15.40
CA ASN A 170 28.83 -13.27 16.08
C ASN A 170 27.34 -13.01 15.90
N SER A 171 26.93 -11.75 15.89
CA SER A 171 25.53 -11.36 15.67
C SER A 171 25.08 -11.73 14.26
N ILE A 172 25.89 -11.44 13.23
CA ILE A 172 25.61 -11.81 11.84
C ILE A 172 25.55 -13.33 11.67
N LYS A 173 26.50 -14.09 12.25
CA LYS A 173 26.45 -15.56 12.27
C LYS A 173 25.14 -16.07 12.86
N HIS A 174 24.68 -15.48 13.96
CA HIS A 174 23.41 -15.86 14.58
C HIS A 174 22.21 -15.56 13.67
N THR A 175 22.19 -14.41 12.99
CA THR A 175 21.16 -14.07 12.01
C THR A 175 21.11 -15.07 10.86
N ILE A 176 22.26 -15.50 10.32
CA ILE A 176 22.30 -16.53 9.27
C ILE A 176 21.68 -17.83 9.75
N VAL A 177 22.01 -18.27 10.97
CA VAL A 177 21.39 -19.46 11.58
C VAL A 177 19.87 -19.30 11.72
N GLN A 178 19.41 -18.15 12.20
CA GLN A 178 17.97 -17.88 12.31
C GLN A 178 17.27 -17.86 10.94
N LEU A 179 17.90 -17.30 9.91
CA LEU A 179 17.39 -17.32 8.53
C LEU A 179 17.31 -18.75 7.99
N GLN A 180 18.32 -19.58 8.27
CA GLN A 180 18.33 -20.99 7.89
C GLN A 180 17.22 -21.78 8.61
N ILE A 181 17.01 -21.52 9.91
CA ILE A 181 15.93 -22.13 10.69
C ILE A 181 14.57 -21.69 10.14
N ALA A 182 14.37 -20.39 9.90
CA ALA A 182 13.14 -19.84 9.36
C ALA A 182 12.82 -20.41 7.97
N LYS A 183 13.83 -20.56 7.11
CA LYS A 183 13.71 -21.22 5.79
C LYS A 183 13.23 -22.67 5.95
N ASN A 184 13.84 -23.41 6.88
CA ASN A 184 13.51 -24.82 7.11
C ASN A 184 12.16 -25.03 7.80
N THR A 185 11.71 -24.10 8.65
CA THR A 185 10.38 -24.15 9.28
C THR A 185 9.27 -23.72 8.34
N ALA A 186 9.52 -22.74 7.46
CA ALA A 186 8.56 -22.31 6.44
C ALA A 186 8.37 -23.35 5.32
N ILE A 187 9.38 -24.18 5.04
CA ILE A 187 9.37 -25.16 3.94
C ILE A 187 9.99 -26.48 4.43
N PRO A 188 9.25 -27.34 5.14
CA PRO A 188 9.76 -28.64 5.55
C PRO A 188 9.99 -29.51 4.31
N VAL A 189 11.20 -30.06 4.19
CA VAL A 189 11.64 -30.91 3.06
C VAL A 189 10.74 -32.13 2.84
N ASN A 190 9.95 -32.56 3.85
CA ASN A 190 9.08 -33.74 3.80
C ASN A 190 7.58 -33.49 4.07
N GLY A 191 7.06 -32.29 3.81
CA GLY A 191 5.61 -32.08 3.68
C GLY A 191 4.73 -32.26 4.93
N ILE A 192 5.28 -32.23 6.15
CA ILE A 192 4.46 -32.15 7.38
C ILE A 192 5.06 -31.09 8.31
N TYR A 193 4.45 -29.89 8.31
CA TYR A 193 4.64 -28.91 9.38
C TYR A 193 3.53 -29.09 10.41
N ARG A 194 3.83 -29.71 11.56
CA ARG A 194 3.05 -29.49 12.78
C ARG A 194 3.67 -28.30 13.50
N GLY A 195 3.08 -27.12 13.33
CA GLY A 195 3.37 -25.99 14.21
C GLY A 195 3.07 -26.34 15.68
N PRO A 196 3.48 -25.50 16.64
CA PRO A 196 3.20 -25.75 18.06
C PRO A 196 1.69 -25.94 18.29
N SER A 197 1.29 -27.17 18.58
CA SER A 197 -0.08 -27.48 18.98
C SER A 197 -0.27 -26.99 20.41
N ASN A 198 -0.78 -25.78 20.58
CA ASN A 198 -1.38 -25.38 21.85
C ASN A 198 -2.72 -26.12 21.99
N SER A 199 -2.64 -27.38 22.41
CA SER A 199 -3.77 -28.13 22.94
C SER A 199 -3.95 -27.77 24.41
N ILE A 200 -4.82 -26.82 24.71
CA ILE A 200 -5.55 -26.80 25.99
C ILE A 200 -7.01 -26.58 25.67
N HIS A 201 -7.72 -27.69 25.55
CA HIS A 201 -9.17 -27.77 25.57
C HIS A 201 -9.59 -27.78 27.04
N VAL A 202 -10.33 -26.78 27.50
CA VAL A 202 -11.19 -26.92 28.68
C VAL A 202 -12.52 -26.23 28.37
N SER A 203 -13.48 -27.03 27.91
CA SER A 203 -14.90 -26.72 28.01
C SER A 203 -15.44 -27.54 29.17
N PRO A 204 -16.17 -26.97 30.14
CA PRO A 204 -16.91 -27.76 31.12
C PRO A 204 -18.27 -28.20 30.54
N GLN A 205 -18.62 -29.47 30.76
CA GLN A 205 -19.86 -30.12 30.35
C GLN A 205 -21.06 -29.87 31.31
N LEU A 206 -22.26 -29.68 30.72
CA LEU A 206 -23.58 -30.34 30.95
C LEU A 206 -24.28 -30.27 32.34
N PRO A 207 -25.64 -30.38 32.46
CA PRO A 207 -26.54 -31.48 31.98
C PRO A 207 -27.89 -31.00 31.33
N HIS A 208 -28.78 -31.77 30.67
CA HIS A 208 -29.35 -33.12 30.90
C HIS A 208 -30.32 -33.54 29.73
N VAL A 209 -30.23 -34.79 29.19
CA VAL A 209 -31.27 -35.83 28.81
C VAL A 209 -32.43 -35.48 27.83
N ALA A 210 -33.01 -36.30 26.91
CA ALA A 210 -33.03 -37.73 26.46
C ALA A 210 -33.52 -37.79 24.98
N ALA A 211 -32.95 -38.63 24.09
CA ALA A 211 -33.40 -39.97 23.62
C ALA A 211 -34.50 -40.02 22.52
N GLY A 212 -34.22 -40.71 21.39
CA GLY A 212 -35.20 -41.26 20.45
C GLY A 212 -34.84 -41.20 18.94
N THR A 213 -34.44 -42.33 18.35
CA THR A 213 -34.32 -42.66 16.90
C THR A 213 -35.63 -43.29 16.37
N PRO A 214 -35.75 -43.88 15.14
CA PRO A 214 -35.43 -43.48 13.73
C PRO A 214 -36.60 -43.82 12.73
N GLU A 215 -36.44 -43.59 11.40
CA GLU A 215 -36.91 -44.43 10.23
C GLU A 215 -37.08 -43.59 8.92
N ALA A 216 -36.33 -43.87 7.83
CA ALA A 216 -36.63 -44.67 6.61
C ALA A 216 -37.58 -43.94 5.60
N THR A 217 -37.38 -43.84 4.27
CA THR A 217 -37.24 -44.91 3.25
C THR A 217 -37.04 -44.32 1.81
N VAL A 218 -36.09 -44.86 1.03
CA VAL A 218 -36.06 -45.25 -0.44
C VAL A 218 -36.27 -44.28 -1.65
N GLN A 219 -35.18 -44.17 -2.43
CA GLN A 219 -34.87 -44.19 -3.89
C GLN A 219 -35.81 -43.77 -5.06
N THR A 220 -35.10 -43.28 -6.12
CA THR A 220 -35.24 -43.38 -7.61
C THR A 220 -35.25 -41.96 -8.23
N GLY A 221 -34.59 -41.54 -9.31
CA GLY A 221 -33.80 -42.11 -10.41
C GLY A 221 -34.05 -41.20 -11.65
N ILE A 222 -33.03 -40.97 -12.52
CA ILE A 222 -33.05 -40.39 -13.89
C ILE A 222 -32.46 -38.95 -14.08
N GLU A 223 -31.67 -38.87 -15.16
CA GLU A 223 -30.80 -37.83 -15.75
C GLU A 223 -31.47 -36.59 -16.40
N LEU A 224 -30.61 -35.77 -17.03
CA LEU A 224 -30.78 -34.57 -17.87
C LEU A 224 -30.86 -33.27 -17.05
N GLY A 225 -30.15 -32.20 -17.37
CA GLY A 225 -29.65 -31.70 -18.65
C GLY A 225 -29.75 -30.17 -18.57
N SER A 226 -28.78 -29.46 -19.13
CA SER A 226 -28.52 -28.03 -18.92
C SER A 226 -29.68 -27.11 -19.32
N GLU A 227 -29.98 -26.10 -18.50
CA GLU A 227 -30.46 -24.80 -19.00
C GLU A 227 -30.22 -23.65 -18.01
N CYS A 228 -29.74 -22.55 -18.58
CA CYS A 228 -29.39 -21.30 -17.92
C CYS A 228 -30.64 -20.58 -17.42
N VAL A 229 -30.65 -20.16 -16.16
CA VAL A 229 -31.62 -19.17 -15.66
C VAL A 229 -30.87 -18.20 -14.74
N GLU A 230 -30.66 -16.98 -15.23
CA GLU A 230 -30.41 -15.82 -14.38
C GLU A 230 -31.67 -15.53 -13.54
N PRO A 231 -31.50 -15.14 -12.27
CA PRO A 231 -32.49 -14.27 -11.66
C PRO A 231 -31.85 -13.03 -11.01
N ARG A 232 -32.24 -11.89 -11.59
CA ARG A 232 -32.79 -10.72 -10.91
C ARG A 232 -32.09 -10.23 -9.63
N VAL A 233 -31.48 -9.06 -9.80
CA VAL A 233 -31.15 -8.08 -8.76
C VAL A 233 -32.38 -7.75 -7.90
N PRO A 234 -32.26 -7.72 -6.56
CA PRO A 234 -33.08 -6.88 -5.71
C PRO A 234 -32.29 -5.64 -5.29
N ILE A 235 -32.87 -4.48 -5.60
CA ILE A 235 -32.44 -3.16 -5.14
C ILE A 235 -33.06 -2.86 -3.76
N LEU A 236 -32.29 -2.12 -2.96
CA LEU A 236 -32.57 -1.38 -1.70
C LEU A 236 -32.42 -2.13 -0.37
N SER A 237 -31.48 -1.69 0.45
CA SER A 237 -31.78 -0.61 1.41
C SER A 237 -30.53 -0.14 2.16
N ASN A 238 -30.54 1.15 2.51
CA ASN A 238 -29.49 1.90 3.17
C ASN A 238 -28.93 1.20 4.43
N VAL A 239 -27.64 0.92 4.43
CA VAL A 239 -26.82 0.88 5.64
C VAL A 239 -25.66 1.83 5.41
N VAL A 240 -25.60 2.83 6.27
CA VAL A 240 -24.51 3.80 6.35
C VAL A 240 -23.31 3.04 6.89
N ASP A 241 -22.46 2.54 6.00
CA ASP A 241 -21.16 1.99 6.40
C ASP A 241 -20.05 2.78 5.72
N ARG A 242 -19.18 3.31 6.57
CA ARG A 242 -18.23 4.37 6.25
C ARG A 242 -16.89 3.72 5.95
N ASP A 243 -16.83 2.93 4.88
CA ASP A 243 -15.58 2.42 4.33
C ASP A 243 -15.71 2.33 2.81
N LEU A 244 -15.28 3.39 2.12
CA LEU A 244 -15.14 3.35 0.67
C LEU A 244 -14.02 2.35 0.34
N PRO A 245 -14.28 1.31 -0.47
CA PRO A 245 -13.24 0.36 -0.86
C PRO A 245 -12.11 1.10 -1.58
N VAL A 246 -10.89 0.92 -1.08
CA VAL A 246 -9.67 1.42 -1.71
C VAL A 246 -9.64 0.94 -3.17
N PRO A 247 -9.59 1.86 -4.16
CA PRO A 247 -9.50 1.48 -5.56
C PRO A 247 -8.33 0.54 -5.81
N GLN A 248 -8.55 -0.51 -6.61
CA GLN A 248 -7.52 -1.50 -6.89
C GLN A 248 -6.32 -0.92 -7.68
N PHE A 249 -6.54 0.17 -8.42
CA PHE A 249 -5.58 0.79 -9.34
C PHE A 249 -5.53 2.31 -9.19
N SER A 250 -4.36 2.90 -9.49
CA SER A 250 -4.22 4.36 -9.64
C SER A 250 -4.98 4.80 -10.88
N TYR A 251 -5.95 5.70 -10.74
CA TYR A 251 -6.67 6.26 -11.87
C TYR A 251 -6.64 7.78 -11.83
N SER A 252 -6.58 8.37 -13.02
CA SER A 252 -6.62 9.81 -13.24
C SER A 252 -7.57 10.01 -14.39
N SER A 253 -8.81 10.36 -14.11
CA SER A 253 -9.79 10.61 -15.17
C SER A 253 -9.44 11.96 -15.82
N SER A 254 -9.48 11.98 -17.16
CA SER A 254 -9.19 13.13 -18.03
C SER A 254 -10.32 14.15 -17.93
N ASP A 255 -10.01 15.44 -17.99
CA ASP A 255 -10.97 16.57 -17.83
C ASP A 255 -11.92 16.73 -19.03
N GLU A 256 -12.18 15.66 -19.77
CA GLU A 256 -12.90 15.64 -21.06
C GLU A 256 -14.39 15.32 -20.89
N ASP A 257 -14.83 14.90 -19.70
CA ASP A 257 -16.20 14.41 -19.46
C ASP A 257 -17.13 15.46 -18.80
N ASP A 258 -16.68 16.69 -18.54
CA ASP A 258 -17.44 17.68 -17.73
C ASP A 258 -18.33 18.65 -18.54
N ASP A 259 -18.29 18.64 -19.89
CA ASP A 259 -19.00 19.64 -20.72
C ASP A 259 -20.24 19.10 -21.49
N TYR A 260 -20.79 17.94 -21.13
CA TYR A 260 -21.95 17.35 -21.84
C TYR A 260 -23.28 17.49 -21.07
N PHE A 261 -23.98 18.60 -21.38
CA PHE A 261 -25.44 18.87 -21.27
C PHE A 261 -26.11 18.94 -19.88
N ASP A 262 -26.28 20.17 -19.35
CA ASP A 262 -27.59 20.56 -18.81
C ASP A 262 -28.37 21.20 -19.96
N ALA A 263 -29.21 20.39 -20.61
CA ALA A 263 -30.15 20.85 -21.62
C ALA A 263 -31.09 21.90 -21.00
N ALA A 264 -31.31 22.98 -21.74
CA ALA A 264 -32.31 23.98 -21.45
C ALA A 264 -33.70 23.34 -21.29
N ASP A 265 -34.30 23.49 -20.11
CA ASP A 265 -35.75 23.54 -19.98
C ASP A 265 -36.15 24.99 -19.66
N GLU A 266 -36.43 25.72 -20.74
CA GLU A 266 -37.30 26.88 -20.72
C GLU A 266 -38.68 26.49 -20.18
N ILE A 267 -39.14 27.01 -19.03
CA ILE A 267 -40.57 27.29 -18.82
C ILE A 267 -40.77 28.60 -18.02
N GLN A 268 -41.24 29.60 -18.77
CA GLN A 268 -42.16 30.71 -18.48
C GLN A 268 -42.06 31.52 -17.17
N THR A 269 -41.74 32.81 -17.35
CA THR A 269 -42.12 33.90 -16.45
C THR A 269 -43.61 34.26 -16.63
N PRO A 270 -44.39 34.52 -15.56
CA PRO A 270 -45.77 34.95 -15.70
C PRO A 270 -45.83 36.44 -16.07
N ILE A 271 -46.35 36.75 -17.26
CA ILE A 271 -46.76 38.10 -17.67
C ILE A 271 -48.09 38.42 -16.97
N VAL A 272 -48.06 39.32 -16.00
CA VAL A 272 -49.28 39.92 -15.42
C VAL A 272 -49.79 40.98 -16.39
N GLN A 273 -50.99 40.75 -16.94
CA GLN A 273 -51.70 41.64 -17.86
C GLN A 273 -52.19 42.90 -17.15
N ASN A 274 -51.69 44.07 -17.56
CA ASN A 274 -52.34 45.35 -17.28
C ASN A 274 -53.33 45.66 -18.43
N HIS A 275 -54.62 45.42 -18.19
CA HIS A 275 -55.68 45.92 -19.07
C HIS A 275 -55.94 47.40 -18.77
N ILE A 276 -55.53 48.27 -19.70
CA ILE A 276 -56.00 49.66 -19.80
C ILE A 276 -57.24 49.64 -20.69
N THR A 277 -58.40 49.97 -20.14
CA THR A 277 -59.62 50.24 -20.90
C THR A 277 -59.69 51.75 -21.17
N LEU A 278 -59.47 52.15 -22.42
CA LEU A 278 -59.91 53.44 -22.95
C LEU A 278 -61.17 53.18 -23.78
N GLN A 279 -62.30 53.74 -23.36
CA GLN A 279 -63.43 53.99 -24.26
C GLN A 279 -63.63 55.50 -24.38
N VAL A 280 -63.90 55.86 -25.63
CA VAL A 280 -64.19 57.17 -26.21
C VAL A 280 -65.50 57.73 -25.66
#